data_AF-A0A7Z9GAT8-F1
#
_entry.id   AF-A0A7Z9GAT8-F1
#
_cell.length_a   1.000
_cell.length_b   1.000
_cell.length_c   1.000
_cell.angle_alpha   90.00
_cell.angle_beta   90.00
_cell.angle_gamma   90.00
#
_symmetry.space_group_name_H-M   'P 1'
#
loop_
_entity.id
_entity.type
_entity.pdbx_description
1 polymer ?
#
loop_
_entity_poly.entity_id
_entity_poly.type
_entity_poly.pdbx_seq_one_letter_code
_entity_poly.pdbx_strand_id
1 'polypeptide(L)'
;MKDADFAIHWQLTTQDQTTIVSASDKSLVSCGSIQGKTGAYFTEDFSVNPQTWVKGYLIAVDTMFLGVDLSTALDSGDVTVSIVMECTLENATQASSTALALSQQ
;
A
#
# COMPACT_ATOMS: atom_id res chain seq x y z
N MET A 1 6.12 16.59 5.31
CA MET A 1 6.61 17.86 5.91
C MET A 1 6.18 17.89 7.37
N LYS A 2 6.94 18.48 8.30
CA LYS A 2 6.64 18.42 9.75
C LYS A 2 5.34 19.16 10.17
N ASP A 3 4.72 19.90 9.24
CA ASP A 3 3.59 20.79 9.51
C ASP A 3 2.39 20.55 8.55
N ALA A 4 2.18 19.36 8.00
CA ALA A 4 1.01 19.12 7.13
C ALA A 4 -0.30 19.28 7.92
N ASP A 5 -1.30 19.95 7.33
CA ASP A 5 -2.62 20.13 7.95
C ASP A 5 -3.49 18.88 7.77
N PHE A 6 -3.30 18.17 6.66
CA PHE A 6 -3.98 16.92 6.37
C PHE A 6 -3.07 15.97 5.58
N ALA A 7 -3.35 14.68 5.72
CA ALA A 7 -2.72 13.62 4.97
C ALA A 7 -3.75 12.59 4.52
N ILE A 8 -3.55 12.10 3.31
CA ILE A 8 -4.30 11.00 2.71
C ILE A 8 -3.32 9.84 2.60
N HIS A 9 -3.65 8.73 3.25
CA HIS A 9 -2.86 7.51 3.24
C HIS A 9 -3.61 6.43 2.49
N TRP A 10 -2.89 5.63 1.71
CA TRP A 10 -3.44 4.42 1.13
C TRP A 10 -2.46 3.27 1.28
N GLN A 11 -3.01 2.07 1.36
CA GLN A 11 -2.24 0.84 1.42
C GLN A 11 -2.94 -0.27 0.65
N LEU A 12 -2.13 -1.08 -0.02
CA LEU A 12 -2.52 -2.37 -0.53
C LEU A 12 -1.95 -3.44 0.40
N THR A 13 -2.81 -4.31 0.93
CA THR A 13 -2.44 -5.35 1.89
C THR A 13 -2.99 -6.72 1.49
N THR A 14 -2.34 -7.79 1.92
CA THR A 14 -2.80 -9.18 1.72
C THR A 14 -3.83 -9.64 2.76
N GLN A 15 -4.10 -8.81 3.76
CA GLN A 15 -5.08 -9.05 4.81
C GLN A 15 -5.93 -7.79 5.01
N ASP A 16 -7.16 -7.96 5.44
CA ASP A 16 -8.02 -6.83 5.81
C ASP A 16 -7.46 -6.16 7.07
N GLN A 17 -7.38 -4.84 7.05
CA GLN A 17 -6.76 -4.05 8.11
C GLN A 17 -7.75 -3.02 8.64
N THR A 18 -7.81 -2.89 9.97
CA THR A 18 -8.69 -1.91 10.62
C THR A 18 -8.12 -0.50 10.60
N THR A 19 -6.79 -0.36 10.49
CA THR A 19 -6.08 0.93 10.39
C THR A 19 -4.89 0.80 9.43
N ILE A 20 -4.26 1.93 9.07
CA ILE A 20 -2.99 1.90 8.33
C ILE A 20 -1.93 1.16 9.15
N VAL A 21 -1.23 0.23 8.50
CA VAL A 21 -0.15 -0.55 9.12
C VAL A 21 1.23 -0.01 8.73
N SER A 22 2.21 -0.26 9.58
CA SER A 22 3.61 0.14 9.33
C SER A 22 4.29 -0.76 8.30
N ALA A 23 5.40 -0.30 7.73
CA ALA A 23 6.18 -1.07 6.74
C ALA A 23 6.82 -2.37 7.28
N SER A 24 6.81 -2.60 8.60
CA SER A 24 7.24 -3.87 9.18
C SER A 24 6.13 -4.94 9.18
N ASP A 25 4.90 -4.58 8.82
CA ASP A 25 3.80 -5.53 8.71
C ASP A 25 3.98 -6.39 7.44
N LYS A 26 3.97 -7.71 7.62
CA LYS A 26 4.19 -8.67 6.51
C LYS A 26 3.04 -8.69 5.50
N SER A 27 1.88 -8.14 5.84
CA SER A 27 0.76 -8.01 4.91
C SER A 27 0.92 -6.85 3.94
N LEU A 28 1.82 -5.89 4.23
CA LEU A 28 1.97 -4.70 3.41
C LEU A 28 2.63 -5.02 2.07
N VAL A 29 1.89 -4.75 1.00
CA VAL A 29 2.33 -4.92 -0.38
C VAL A 29 2.89 -3.60 -0.91
N SER A 30 2.11 -2.53 -0.78
CA SER A 30 2.44 -1.21 -1.29
C SER A 30 1.69 -0.16 -0.49
N CYS A 31 2.26 1.03 -0.35
CA CYS A 31 1.59 2.14 0.30
C CYS A 31 2.03 3.46 -0.30
N GLY A 32 1.21 4.48 -0.08
CA GLY A 32 1.57 5.84 -0.42
C GLY A 32 0.86 6.81 0.50
N SER A 33 1.37 8.04 0.51
CA SER A 33 0.65 9.15 1.12
C SER A 33 0.88 10.43 0.35
N ILE A 34 -0.14 11.28 0.40
CA ILE A 34 -0.07 12.67 -0.04
C ILE A 34 -0.36 13.52 1.19
N GLN A 35 0.49 14.52 1.40
CA GLN A 35 0.34 15.49 2.47
C GLN A 35 0.07 16.87 1.87
N GLY A 36 -0.78 17.64 2.54
CA GLY A 36 -1.15 18.99 2.11
C GLY A 36 -1.25 19.98 3.27
N LYS A 37 -1.27 21.26 2.91
CA LYS A 37 -1.60 22.37 3.81
C LYS A 37 -2.82 23.09 3.27
N THR A 38 -3.74 23.47 4.15
CA THR A 38 -4.95 24.20 3.80
C THR A 38 -4.57 25.56 3.20
N GLY A 39 -5.08 25.84 2.00
CA GLY A 39 -4.72 27.05 1.24
C GLY A 39 -3.38 26.98 0.49
N ALA A 40 -2.69 25.84 0.48
CA ALA A 40 -1.52 25.57 -0.34
C ALA A 40 -1.70 24.28 -1.17
N TYR A 41 -0.77 24.04 -2.11
CA TYR A 41 -0.82 22.90 -3.02
C TYR A 41 -0.47 21.57 -2.32
N PHE A 42 -0.95 20.46 -2.87
CA PHE A 42 -0.54 19.12 -2.49
C PHE A 42 0.96 18.93 -2.74
N THR A 43 1.61 18.14 -1.89
CA THR A 43 2.96 17.67 -2.18
C THR A 43 2.90 16.54 -3.20
N GLU A 44 3.71 16.64 -4.27
CA GLU A 44 3.88 15.57 -5.27
C GLU A 44 4.83 14.47 -4.77
N ASP A 45 5.46 14.70 -3.61
CA ASP A 45 6.35 13.76 -2.97
C ASP A 45 5.55 12.60 -2.37
N PHE A 46 5.45 11.51 -3.12
CA PHE A 46 4.99 10.24 -2.57
C PHE A 46 5.96 9.78 -1.48
N SER A 47 5.45 9.55 -0.28
CA SER A 47 6.21 8.82 0.75
C SER A 47 6.72 7.51 0.15
N VAL A 48 7.99 7.16 0.41
CA VAL A 48 8.70 6.01 -0.18
C VAL A 48 7.79 4.79 -0.21
N ASN A 49 7.19 4.53 -1.37
CA ASN A 49 6.40 3.36 -1.59
C ASN A 49 7.38 2.18 -1.74
N PRO A 50 7.16 1.02 -1.10
CA PRO A 50 7.79 -0.22 -1.52
C PRO A 50 7.28 -0.62 -2.93
N GLN A 51 7.65 0.18 -3.93
CA GLN A 51 7.21 0.08 -5.33
C GLN A 51 8.29 -0.46 -6.26
N THR A 52 9.52 -0.65 -5.75
CA THR A 52 10.66 -1.02 -6.58
C THR A 52 11.30 -2.29 -6.05
N TRP A 53 10.84 -3.41 -6.59
CA TRP A 53 11.40 -4.73 -6.33
C TRP A 53 12.24 -5.16 -7.54
N VAL A 54 13.50 -5.51 -7.30
CA VAL A 54 14.36 -6.03 -8.37
C VAL A 54 13.86 -7.42 -8.74
N LYS A 55 13.25 -7.56 -9.93
CA LYS A 55 12.57 -8.76 -10.46
C LYS A 55 11.18 -9.04 -9.85
N GLY A 56 10.53 -8.04 -9.28
CA GLY A 56 9.22 -8.21 -8.64
C GLY A 56 9.31 -8.97 -7.32
N TYR A 57 8.14 -9.21 -6.72
CA TYR A 57 7.98 -10.06 -5.54
C TYR A 57 6.68 -10.85 -5.67
N LEU A 58 6.64 -12.06 -5.12
CA LEU A 58 5.49 -12.94 -5.23
C LEU A 58 4.46 -12.63 -4.14
N ILE A 59 3.22 -12.38 -4.54
CA ILE A 59 2.06 -12.28 -3.65
C ILE A 59 1.28 -13.58 -3.77
N ALA A 60 1.22 -14.35 -2.68
CA ALA A 60 0.61 -15.67 -2.67
C ALA A 60 -0.71 -15.70 -1.88
N VAL A 61 -1.59 -14.75 -2.18
CA VAL A 61 -2.97 -14.70 -1.66
C VAL A 61 -3.95 -14.57 -2.82
N ASP A 62 -5.18 -15.02 -2.60
CA ASP A 62 -6.25 -14.95 -3.60
C ASP A 62 -6.85 -13.53 -3.72
N THR A 63 -6.80 -12.78 -2.62
CA THR A 63 -7.46 -11.51 -2.44
C THR A 63 -6.50 -10.50 -1.83
N MET A 64 -6.58 -9.26 -2.29
CA MET A 64 -5.88 -8.12 -1.70
C MET A 64 -6.88 -7.02 -1.36
N PHE A 65 -6.53 -6.19 -0.39
CA PHE A 65 -7.39 -5.15 0.17
C PHE A 65 -6.76 -3.79 -0.05
N LEU A 66 -7.49 -2.87 -0.69
CA LEU A 66 -7.10 -1.47 -0.83
C LEU A 66 -7.77 -0.67 0.28
N GLY A 67 -6.97 -0.19 1.23
CA GLY A 67 -7.40 0.67 2.33
C GLY A 67 -7.00 2.13 2.08
N VAL A 68 -7.85 3.05 2.53
CA VAL A 68 -7.58 4.50 2.52
C VAL A 68 -7.91 5.05 3.90
N ASP A 69 -7.05 5.92 4.41
CA ASP A 69 -7.24 6.61 5.68
C ASP A 69 -6.92 8.10 5.56
N LEU A 70 -7.65 8.92 6.31
CA LEU A 70 -7.52 10.37 6.32
C LEU A 70 -7.11 10.81 7.71
N SER A 71 -6.00 11.55 7.82
CA SER A 71 -5.57 12.07 9.12
C SER A 71 -6.56 13.06 9.73
N THR A 72 -7.40 13.69 8.89
CA THR A 72 -8.51 14.55 9.26
C THR A 72 -9.60 14.47 8.19
N ALA A 73 -10.85 14.70 8.58
CA ALA A 73 -11.93 14.84 7.61
C ALA A 73 -11.66 16.04 6.69
N LEU A 74 -11.89 15.85 5.39
CA LEU A 74 -11.83 16.94 4.41
C LEU A 74 -13.16 17.69 4.40
N ASP A 75 -13.10 19.01 4.29
CA ASP A 75 -14.30 19.87 4.32
C ASP A 75 -15.24 19.65 3.13
N SER A 76 -14.71 19.19 1.99
CA SER A 76 -15.49 18.89 0.79
C SER A 76 -14.73 17.97 -0.18
N GLY A 77 -15.48 17.28 -1.03
CA GLY A 77 -14.95 16.42 -2.10
C GLY A 77 -14.68 14.99 -1.65
N ASP A 78 -14.62 14.08 -2.63
CA ASP A 78 -14.32 12.67 -2.41
C ASP A 78 -12.84 12.37 -2.68
N VAL A 79 -12.27 11.51 -1.84
CA VAL A 79 -10.93 10.96 -2.09
C VAL A 79 -11.08 9.68 -2.91
N THR A 80 -10.61 9.72 -4.15
CA THR A 80 -10.56 8.54 -5.02
C THR A 80 -9.11 8.07 -5.13
N VAL A 81 -8.86 6.82 -4.75
CA VAL A 81 -7.58 6.15 -4.95
C VAL A 81 -7.75 5.09 -6.02
N SER A 82 -6.83 5.06 -6.98
CA SER A 82 -6.79 4.06 -8.04
C SER A 82 -5.37 3.56 -8.20
N ILE A 83 -5.22 2.25 -8.34
CA ILE A 83 -3.94 1.59 -8.51
C ILE A 83 -3.94 0.80 -9.81
N VAL A 84 -2.80 0.78 -10.48
CA VAL A 84 -2.54 -0.07 -11.64
C VAL A 84 -1.43 -1.04 -11.24
N MET A 85 -1.65 -2.32 -11.48
CA MET A 85 -0.70 -3.37 -11.11
C MET A 85 -0.25 -4.13 -12.35
N GLU A 86 1.06 -4.23 -12.53
CA GLU A 86 1.67 -5.13 -13.50
C GLU A 86 1.90 -6.49 -12.84
N CYS A 87 0.94 -7.40 -13.01
CA CYS A 87 0.98 -8.73 -12.43
C CYS A 87 1.23 -9.80 -13.50
N THR A 88 2.01 -10.81 -13.16
CA THR A 88 2.09 -12.07 -13.92
C THR A 88 1.59 -13.21 -13.03
N LEU A 89 0.68 -14.03 -13.54
CA LEU A 89 0.25 -15.24 -12.86
C LEU A 89 1.39 -16.27 -12.91
N GLU A 90 1.92 -16.64 -11.76
CA GLU A 90 2.86 -17.75 -11.64
C GLU A 90 2.10 -19.02 -11.23
N ASN A 91 2.26 -20.09 -12.02
CA ASN A 91 1.76 -21.40 -11.62
C ASN A 91 2.60 -21.93 -10.44
N ALA A 92 1.94 -22.14 -9.30
CA ALA A 92 2.59 -22.71 -8.13
C ALA A 92 3.00 -24.18 -8.39
N THR A 93 4.30 -24.42 -8.49
CA THR A 93 4.87 -25.79 -8.47
C THR A 93 5.03 -26.25 -7.03
N GLN A 94 5.07 -27.56 -6.78
CA GLN A 94 5.25 -28.11 -5.43
C GLN A 94 6.53 -27.57 -4.73
N ALA A 95 7.59 -27.29 -5.51
CA ALA A 95 8.83 -26.69 -5.03
C ALA A 95 8.68 -25.20 -4.66
N SER A 96 7.93 -24.42 -5.45
CA SER A 96 7.68 -23.00 -5.14
C SER A 96 6.71 -22.83 -3.97
N SER A 97 5.72 -23.71 -3.83
CA SER A 97 4.79 -23.72 -2.68
C SER A 97 5.48 -24.09 -1.37
N THR A 98 6.46 -25.00 -1.41
CA THR A 98 7.21 -25.41 -0.20
C THR A 98 8.25 -24.39 0.22
N ALA A 99 8.98 -23.78 -0.73
CA ALA A 99 9.87 -22.67 -0.45
C ALA A 99 9.11 -21.47 0.15
N LEU A 100 7.91 -21.19 -0.36
CA LEU A 100 7.02 -20.15 0.15
C LEU A 100 6.48 -20.46 1.55
N ALA A 101 6.09 -21.70 1.82
CA ALA A 101 5.62 -22.10 3.16
C ALA A 101 6.73 -21.92 4.21
N LEU A 102 7.99 -22.14 3.83
CA LEU A 102 9.13 -21.97 4.71
C LEU A 102 9.53 -20.49 4.90
N SER A 103 9.35 -19.63 3.88
CA SER A 103 9.61 -18.19 4.00
C SER A 103 8.60 -17.46 4.88
N GLN A 104 7.49 -18.12 5.22
CA GLN A 104 6.45 -17.60 6.11
C GLN A 104 6.62 -18.04 7.58
N GLN A 105 7.60 -18.91 7.89
CA GLN A 105 7.93 -19.33 9.26
C GLN A 105 8.76 -18.28 10.02
#